data_AF-A0A661YUY0-F1
#
_entry.id   AF-A0A661YUY0-F1
#
_cell.length_a   1.000
_cell.length_b   1.000
_cell.length_c   1.000
_cell.angle_alpha   90.00
_cell.angle_beta   90.00
_cell.angle_gamma   90.00
#
_symmetry.space_group_name_H-M   'P 1'
#
loop_
_entity.id
_entity.type
_entity.pdbx_description
1 polymer ?
#
loop_
_entity_poly.entity_id
_entity_poly.type
_entity_poly.pdbx_seq_one_letter_code
_entity_poly.pdbx_strand_id
1 'polypeptide(L)'
;MSKLSLQLKGDKVIWGIYIALSMISLAVVYSASGNLAYKQTEGSALHYLFKQVGIIVIGFVVMYLMHKIKYSFFSIGSKLGIWLVIPILFLTIILGTNINNASRWLMIPGINISFQSSDFAKIVLLTYLARTLSKLPEKYRENKNVLNYVLFQVFAPTLIVSLLILQSNLSTAALIFVSAFFMMILGSVKVKYLLTLAGSGIIIAAFLFLLVKYNSNILPRFDTWVSRIENFRTDDPDADYQVIQAKIAIASNPIVGKLPGKSSQRAFLPSAQSDFIYAIVIEEYGTFVGFFIIILYVSLFFRALVIAKHSQTIFGSLLAVGLMFSIVFQALVNMGVAVNLLPVTGQPLPLLSSGGTSFVFTSMALGMIQSVKANADMKLVEPTPINTIEEK
;
A
#
# COMPACT_ATOMS: atom_id res chain seq x y z
N MET A 1 -29.65 4.91 -25.89
CA MET A 1 -28.66 4.32 -24.96
C MET A 1 -27.94 5.42 -24.15
N SER A 2 -28.64 6.18 -23.29
CA SER A 2 -28.04 7.31 -22.53
C SER A 2 -28.40 7.37 -21.03
N LYS A 3 -28.96 6.30 -20.46
CA LYS A 3 -29.38 6.25 -19.05
C LYS A 3 -28.65 5.21 -18.18
N LEU A 4 -27.56 4.63 -18.71
CA LEU A 4 -26.65 3.76 -17.95
C LEU A 4 -25.28 4.39 -17.72
N SER A 5 -25.17 5.73 -17.71
CA SER A 5 -24.01 6.37 -17.09
C SER A 5 -24.16 6.17 -15.59
N LEU A 6 -23.63 5.05 -15.09
CA LEU A 6 -23.38 4.81 -13.68
C LEU A 6 -22.85 6.14 -13.11
N GLN A 7 -23.50 6.68 -12.08
CA GLN A 7 -23.13 7.94 -11.42
C GLN A 7 -21.79 7.81 -10.68
N LEU A 8 -20.74 7.44 -11.41
CA LEU A 8 -19.34 7.46 -11.00
C LEU A 8 -18.90 8.92 -11.04
N LYS A 9 -19.34 9.67 -10.01
CA LYS A 9 -18.67 10.94 -9.65
C LYS A 9 -17.21 10.61 -9.28
N GLY A 10 -16.33 11.60 -9.20
CA GLY A 10 -14.90 11.35 -8.93
C GLY A 10 -14.02 11.31 -10.18
N ASP A 11 -12.75 10.92 -10.03
CA ASP A 11 -11.78 10.94 -11.13
C ASP A 11 -11.95 9.69 -12.04
N LYS A 12 -12.32 9.91 -13.30
CA LYS A 12 -12.54 8.84 -14.29
C LYS A 12 -11.27 8.04 -14.60
N VAL A 13 -10.11 8.68 -14.50
CA VAL A 13 -8.83 8.03 -14.82
C VAL A 13 -8.43 7.07 -13.71
N ILE A 14 -8.67 7.42 -12.44
CA ILE A 14 -8.46 6.48 -11.33
C ILE A 14 -9.34 5.24 -11.48
N TRP A 15 -10.61 5.40 -11.85
CA TRP A 15 -11.50 4.26 -12.14
C TRP A 15 -10.97 3.40 -13.29
N GLY A 16 -10.56 4.03 -14.40
CA GLY A 16 -10.01 3.33 -15.55
C GLY A 16 -8.74 2.54 -15.21
N ILE A 17 -7.82 3.14 -14.46
CA ILE A 17 -6.58 2.48 -14.03
C ILE A 17 -6.89 1.32 -13.07
N TYR A 18 -7.81 1.50 -12.13
CA TYR A 18 -8.24 0.43 -11.22
C TYR A 18 -8.74 -0.80 -11.98
N ILE A 19 -9.63 -0.58 -12.95
CA ILE A 19 -10.19 -1.65 -13.78
C ILE A 19 -9.09 -2.31 -14.62
N ALA A 20 -8.23 -1.51 -15.26
CA ALA A 20 -7.12 -2.03 -16.06
C ALA A 20 -6.19 -2.93 -15.23
N LEU A 21 -5.72 -2.46 -14.07
CA LEU A 21 -4.87 -3.26 -13.18
C LEU A 21 -5.59 -4.51 -12.68
N SER A 22 -6.88 -4.43 -12.34
CA SER A 22 -7.68 -5.59 -11.92
C SER A 22 -7.81 -6.65 -13.01
N MET A 23 -8.00 -6.23 -14.28
CA MET A 23 -8.06 -7.15 -15.41
C MET A 23 -6.71 -7.82 -15.67
N ILE A 24 -5.61 -7.07 -15.60
CA ILE A 24 -4.26 -7.64 -15.70
C ILE A 24 -4.00 -8.61 -14.54
N SER A 25 -4.44 -8.27 -13.33
CA SER A 25 -4.35 -9.14 -12.15
C SER A 25 -5.01 -10.49 -12.39
N LEU A 26 -6.23 -10.53 -12.93
CA LEU A 26 -6.91 -11.79 -13.25
C LEU A 26 -6.09 -12.66 -14.19
N ALA A 27 -5.57 -12.07 -15.27
CA ALA A 27 -4.81 -12.77 -16.29
C ALA A 27 -3.50 -13.34 -15.70
N VAL A 28 -2.77 -12.55 -14.91
CA VAL A 28 -1.47 -12.92 -14.38
C VAL A 28 -1.59 -13.86 -13.18
N VAL A 29 -2.55 -13.64 -12.27
CA VAL A 29 -2.79 -14.54 -11.12
C VAL A 29 -3.23 -15.92 -11.58
N TYR A 30 -4.11 -16.00 -12.59
CA TYR A 30 -4.49 -17.28 -13.19
C TYR A 30 -3.27 -17.99 -13.76
N SER A 31 -2.42 -17.28 -14.50
CA SER A 31 -1.21 -17.86 -15.09
C SER A 31 -0.19 -18.31 -14.04
N ALA A 32 0.10 -17.46 -13.06
CA ALA A 32 1.08 -17.74 -12.00
C ALA A 32 0.63 -18.86 -11.06
N SER A 33 -0.68 -19.00 -10.82
CA SER A 33 -1.23 -20.01 -9.88
C SER A 33 -1.36 -21.41 -10.49
N GLY A 34 -1.18 -21.55 -11.81
CA GLY A 34 -1.35 -22.82 -12.52
C GLY A 34 -0.43 -23.95 -12.02
N ASN A 35 0.74 -23.63 -11.49
CA ASN A 35 1.70 -24.64 -11.01
C ASN A 35 1.53 -24.99 -9.52
N LEU A 36 1.04 -24.04 -8.69
CA LEU A 36 0.62 -24.32 -7.31
C LEU A 36 -0.58 -25.27 -7.27
N ALA A 37 -1.54 -25.04 -8.17
CA ALA A 37 -2.68 -25.92 -8.42
C ALA A 37 -2.28 -27.31 -8.94
N TYR A 38 -1.08 -27.48 -9.51
CA TYR A 38 -0.56 -28.79 -9.93
C TYR A 38 0.19 -29.51 -8.79
N LYS A 39 0.80 -28.77 -7.85
CA LYS A 39 1.68 -29.33 -6.80
C LYS A 39 1.02 -29.54 -5.43
N GLN A 40 0.00 -28.77 -5.04
CA GLN A 40 -0.50 -28.73 -3.64
C GLN A 40 -1.99 -29.04 -3.46
N THR A 41 -2.78 -29.05 -4.53
CA THR A 41 -4.22 -29.28 -4.44
C THR A 41 -4.59 -30.06 -5.67
N GLU A 42 -5.33 -31.16 -5.57
CA GLU A 42 -5.87 -31.91 -6.72
C GLU A 42 -6.94 -31.09 -7.50
N GLY A 43 -6.81 -29.76 -7.53
CA GLY A 43 -7.84 -28.79 -7.85
C GLY A 43 -7.35 -27.78 -8.88
N SER A 44 -8.16 -27.63 -9.93
CA SER A 44 -7.96 -26.76 -11.09
C SER A 44 -7.49 -25.34 -10.74
N ALA A 45 -6.59 -24.78 -11.56
CA ALA A 45 -6.18 -23.37 -11.56
C ALA A 45 -7.37 -22.37 -11.52
N LEU A 46 -8.55 -22.84 -11.91
CA LEU A 46 -9.83 -22.13 -11.77
C LEU A 46 -10.14 -21.73 -10.32
N HIS A 47 -9.74 -22.49 -9.31
CA HIS A 47 -10.00 -22.12 -7.90
C HIS A 47 -9.36 -20.77 -7.53
N TYR A 48 -8.09 -20.58 -7.89
CA TYR A 48 -7.37 -19.32 -7.64
C TYR A 48 -7.95 -18.16 -8.46
N LEU A 49 -8.40 -18.42 -9.68
CA LEU A 49 -9.09 -17.45 -10.50
C LEU A 49 -10.41 -17.00 -9.85
N PHE A 50 -11.28 -17.91 -9.45
CA PHE A 50 -12.56 -17.58 -8.79
C PHE A 50 -12.34 -16.83 -7.48
N LYS A 51 -11.33 -17.22 -6.71
CA LYS A 51 -10.93 -16.48 -5.51
C LYS A 51 -10.51 -15.05 -5.84
N GLN A 52 -9.69 -14.85 -6.87
CA GLN A 52 -9.24 -13.51 -7.29
C GLN A 52 -10.39 -12.66 -7.84
N VAL A 53 -11.31 -13.25 -8.61
CA VAL A 53 -12.55 -12.58 -9.06
C VAL A 53 -13.37 -12.11 -7.86
N GLY A 54 -13.57 -12.97 -6.86
CA GLY A 54 -14.27 -12.61 -5.63
C GLY A 54 -13.61 -11.44 -4.89
N ILE A 55 -12.28 -11.45 -4.77
CA ILE A 55 -11.51 -10.35 -4.16
C ILE A 55 -11.67 -9.05 -4.94
N ILE A 56 -11.61 -9.10 -6.28
CA ILE A 56 -11.78 -7.91 -7.14
C ILE A 56 -13.20 -7.35 -7.01
N VAL A 57 -14.23 -8.20 -6.99
CA VAL A 57 -15.62 -7.77 -6.80
C VAL A 57 -15.80 -7.11 -5.44
N ILE A 58 -15.31 -7.74 -4.36
CA ILE A 58 -15.37 -7.16 -3.01
C ILE A 58 -14.60 -5.84 -2.97
N GLY A 59 -13.40 -5.79 -3.56
CA GLY A 59 -12.58 -4.58 -3.65
C GLY A 59 -13.33 -3.46 -4.37
N PHE A 60 -13.96 -3.75 -5.51
CA PHE A 60 -14.73 -2.77 -6.27
C PHE A 60 -15.92 -2.23 -5.47
N VAL A 61 -16.66 -3.12 -4.80
CA VAL A 61 -17.77 -2.74 -3.91
C VAL A 61 -17.25 -1.83 -2.79
N VAL A 62 -16.15 -2.20 -2.12
CA VAL A 62 -15.54 -1.39 -1.06
C VAL A 62 -15.10 -0.03 -1.59
N MET A 63 -14.42 0.02 -2.74
CA MET A 63 -14.00 1.27 -3.37
C MET A 63 -15.22 2.17 -3.69
N TYR A 64 -16.28 1.60 -4.24
CA TYR A 64 -17.51 2.31 -4.56
C TYR A 64 -18.21 2.86 -3.31
N LEU A 65 -18.33 2.05 -2.26
CA LEU A 65 -18.93 2.48 -0.99
C LEU A 65 -18.11 3.61 -0.34
N MET A 66 -16.78 3.47 -0.26
CA MET A 66 -15.91 4.50 0.29
C MET A 66 -15.97 5.81 -0.52
N HIS A 67 -16.10 5.72 -1.84
CA HIS A 67 -16.26 6.89 -2.70
C HIS A 67 -17.53 7.70 -2.39
N LYS A 68 -18.61 7.05 -1.95
CA LYS A 68 -19.88 7.72 -1.61
C LYS A 68 -19.86 8.41 -0.24
N ILE A 69 -19.01 7.97 0.68
CA ILE A 69 -18.89 8.58 2.02
C ILE A 69 -18.20 9.92 1.90
N LYS A 70 -18.76 11.00 2.46
CA LYS A 70 -18.10 12.32 2.46
C LYS A 70 -16.74 12.26 3.17
N TYR A 71 -15.68 12.74 2.51
CA TYR A 71 -14.31 12.56 3.00
C TYR A 71 -14.08 13.14 4.42
N SER A 72 -14.85 14.15 4.85
CA SER A 72 -14.78 14.69 6.21
C SER A 72 -15.06 13.66 7.31
N PHE A 73 -15.87 12.63 7.04
CA PHE A 73 -16.12 11.55 8.00
C PHE A 73 -14.86 10.72 8.27
N PHE A 74 -13.99 10.53 7.27
CA PHE A 74 -12.71 9.84 7.47
C PHE A 74 -11.81 10.59 8.45
N SER A 75 -11.90 11.92 8.46
CA SER A 75 -11.19 12.74 9.44
C SER A 75 -11.70 12.48 10.86
N ILE A 76 -13.00 12.29 11.06
CA ILE A 76 -13.55 12.00 12.40
C ILE A 76 -13.20 10.57 12.81
N GLY A 77 -13.39 9.62 11.89
CA GLY A 77 -13.11 8.21 12.10
C GLY A 77 -11.65 7.91 12.41
N SER A 78 -10.69 8.66 11.84
CA SER A 78 -9.26 8.40 12.06
C SER A 78 -8.79 8.60 13.50
N LYS A 79 -9.44 9.47 14.27
CA LYS A 79 -9.14 9.64 15.71
C LYS A 79 -9.51 8.39 16.50
N LEU A 80 -10.66 7.79 16.23
CA LEU A 80 -11.04 6.51 16.86
C LEU A 80 -10.21 5.36 16.28
N GLY A 81 -9.96 5.40 14.97
CA GLY A 81 -9.18 4.40 14.25
C GLY A 81 -7.79 4.20 14.83
N ILE A 82 -7.06 5.27 15.17
CA ILE A 82 -5.70 5.12 15.71
C ILE A 82 -5.69 4.42 17.09
N TRP A 83 -6.67 4.73 17.94
CA TRP A 83 -6.84 4.06 19.24
C TRP A 83 -7.28 2.61 19.11
N LEU A 84 -7.98 2.26 18.03
CA LEU A 84 -8.41 0.90 17.74
C LEU A 84 -7.32 0.07 17.08
N VAL A 85 -6.51 0.66 16.19
CA VAL A 85 -5.55 -0.11 15.41
C VAL A 85 -4.30 -0.51 16.20
N ILE A 86 -3.89 0.29 17.19
CA ILE A 86 -2.75 -0.04 18.06
C ILE A 86 -3.02 -1.35 18.83
N PRO A 87 -4.17 -1.53 19.53
CA PRO A 87 -4.55 -2.81 20.12
C PRO A 87 -4.64 -3.95 19.11
N ILE A 88 -5.19 -3.72 17.90
CA ILE A 88 -5.26 -4.78 16.87
C ILE A 88 -3.88 -5.23 16.43
N LEU A 89 -2.94 -4.31 16.25
CA LEU A 89 -1.55 -4.65 15.92
C LEU A 89 -0.89 -5.44 17.06
N PHE A 90 -1.12 -5.03 18.31
CA PHE A 90 -0.63 -5.75 19.47
C PHE A 90 -1.23 -7.17 19.57
N LEU A 91 -2.54 -7.32 19.35
CA LEU A 91 -3.19 -8.62 19.27
C LEU A 91 -2.66 -9.48 18.12
N THR A 92 -2.28 -8.86 16.99
CA THR A 92 -1.66 -9.59 15.87
C THR A 92 -0.33 -10.20 16.27
N ILE A 93 0.46 -9.51 17.10
CA ILE A 93 1.75 -10.04 17.59
C ILE A 93 1.53 -11.27 18.49
N ILE A 94 0.48 -11.27 19.30
CA ILE A 94 0.22 -12.36 20.28
C ILE A 94 -0.54 -13.53 19.65
N LEU A 95 -1.60 -13.24 18.88
CA LEU A 95 -2.59 -14.21 18.41
C LEU A 95 -2.52 -14.47 16.90
N GLY A 96 -1.69 -13.72 16.16
CA GLY A 96 -1.62 -13.87 14.72
C GLY A 96 -1.13 -15.25 14.33
N THR A 97 -1.71 -15.81 13.26
CA THR A 97 -1.33 -17.13 12.79
C THR A 97 0.10 -17.11 12.27
N ASN A 98 0.96 -17.98 12.81
CA ASN A 98 2.34 -18.11 12.37
C ASN A 98 2.40 -18.79 11.00
N ILE A 99 2.49 -17.98 9.94
CA ILE A 99 2.79 -18.46 8.58
C ILE A 99 4.22 -17.97 8.27
N ASN A 100 5.13 -18.90 7.95
CA ASN A 100 6.56 -18.62 7.71
C ASN A 100 7.24 -17.89 8.90
N ASN A 101 7.05 -18.39 10.13
CA ASN A 101 7.60 -17.84 11.38
C ASN A 101 7.20 -16.37 11.65
N ALA A 102 5.99 -15.97 11.22
CA ALA A 102 5.48 -14.63 11.46
C ALA A 102 3.96 -14.58 11.64
N SER A 103 3.53 -14.09 12.79
CA SER A 103 2.16 -13.69 13.08
C SER A 103 1.81 -12.39 12.35
N ARG A 104 1.46 -12.50 11.06
CA ARG A 104 1.12 -11.34 10.18
C ARG A 104 -0.37 -11.19 9.92
N TRP A 105 -1.13 -12.25 10.16
CA TRP A 105 -2.53 -12.35 9.77
C TRP A 105 -3.36 -12.72 10.98
N LEU A 106 -4.48 -12.02 11.17
CA LEU A 106 -5.52 -12.43 12.09
C LEU A 106 -6.55 -13.23 11.29
N MET A 107 -6.77 -14.50 11.64
CA MET A 107 -7.91 -15.22 11.07
C MET A 107 -9.17 -14.76 11.78
N ILE A 108 -10.14 -14.25 11.03
CA ILE A 108 -11.44 -13.88 11.59
C ILE A 108 -12.18 -15.17 11.96
N PRO A 109 -12.52 -15.39 13.25
CA PRO A 109 -13.23 -16.59 13.67
C PRO A 109 -14.55 -16.74 12.89
N GLY A 110 -14.81 -17.94 12.35
CA GLY A 110 -16.05 -18.29 11.65
C GLY A 110 -16.09 -17.99 10.15
N ILE A 111 -15.19 -17.15 9.60
CA ILE A 111 -15.20 -16.79 8.16
C ILE A 111 -13.95 -17.31 7.42
N ASN A 112 -12.92 -17.80 8.12
CA ASN A 112 -11.65 -18.29 7.53
C ASN A 112 -10.97 -17.30 6.57
N ILE A 113 -11.26 -15.99 6.70
CA ILE A 113 -10.59 -14.92 5.97
C ILE A 113 -9.42 -14.42 6.83
N SER A 114 -8.24 -14.36 6.22
CA SER A 114 -7.03 -13.81 6.80
C SER A 114 -7.03 -12.29 6.70
N PHE A 115 -7.10 -11.57 7.82
CA PHE A 115 -7.06 -10.12 7.90
C PHE A 115 -5.63 -9.62 8.16
N GLN A 116 -5.07 -8.87 7.21
CA GLN A 116 -3.77 -8.23 7.37
C GLN A 116 -3.92 -6.89 8.11
N SER A 117 -3.62 -6.88 9.41
CA SER A 117 -3.78 -5.71 10.27
C SER A 117 -2.87 -4.54 9.89
N SER A 118 -1.69 -4.81 9.32
CA SER A 118 -0.74 -3.78 8.89
C SER A 118 -1.25 -2.92 7.72
N ASP A 119 -2.00 -3.51 6.78
CA ASP A 119 -2.59 -2.75 5.67
C ASP A 119 -3.73 -1.84 6.13
N PHE A 120 -4.52 -2.29 7.11
CA PHE A 120 -5.52 -1.44 7.74
C PHE A 120 -4.87 -0.31 8.55
N ALA A 121 -3.84 -0.62 9.34
CA ALA A 121 -3.07 0.35 10.12
C ALA A 121 -2.45 1.46 9.26
N LYS A 122 -1.95 1.11 8.09
CA LYS A 122 -1.43 2.06 7.10
C LYS A 122 -2.48 3.11 6.71
N ILE A 123 -3.69 2.68 6.33
CA ILE A 123 -4.78 3.59 5.94
C ILE A 123 -5.20 4.48 7.11
N VAL A 124 -5.37 3.88 8.29
CA VAL A 124 -5.77 4.60 9.50
C VAL A 124 -4.73 5.64 9.89
N LEU A 125 -3.45 5.27 9.94
CA LEU A 125 -2.35 6.17 10.29
C LEU A 125 -2.27 7.33 9.30
N LEU A 126 -2.25 7.07 7.99
CA LEU A 126 -2.12 8.13 6.99
C LEU A 126 -3.34 9.07 7.00
N THR A 127 -4.54 8.55 7.23
CA THR A 127 -5.75 9.37 7.41
C THR A 127 -5.70 10.21 8.69
N TYR A 128 -5.16 9.64 9.77
CA TYR A 128 -4.95 10.34 11.03
C TYR A 128 -3.91 11.45 10.88
N LEU A 129 -2.78 11.18 10.22
CA LEU A 129 -1.75 12.17 9.92
C LEU A 129 -2.30 13.27 9.01
N ALA A 130 -3.06 12.95 7.96
CA ALA A 130 -3.73 13.95 7.12
C ALA A 130 -4.55 14.92 7.97
N ARG A 131 -5.31 14.40 8.94
CA ARG A 131 -6.11 15.23 9.86
C ARG A 131 -5.22 16.09 10.75
N THR A 132 -4.28 15.49 11.46
CA THR A 132 -3.45 16.21 12.44
C THR A 132 -2.61 17.29 11.76
N LEU A 133 -2.00 16.98 10.63
CA LEU A 133 -1.22 17.91 9.83
C LEU A 133 -2.09 19.04 9.26
N SER A 134 -3.32 18.75 8.82
CA SER A 134 -4.26 19.79 8.34
C SER A 134 -4.68 20.81 9.40
N LYS A 135 -4.49 20.48 10.68
CA LYS A 135 -4.84 21.33 11.83
C LYS A 135 -3.65 22.09 12.40
N LEU A 136 -2.46 21.99 11.81
CA LEU A 136 -1.31 22.79 12.20
C LEU A 136 -1.52 24.23 11.69
N PRO A 137 -1.82 25.25 12.52
CA PRO A 137 -1.88 26.63 12.05
C PRO A 137 -0.60 27.07 11.35
N GLU A 138 -0.73 27.88 10.30
CA GLU A 138 0.43 28.45 9.58
C GLU A 138 1.37 29.24 10.51
N LYS A 139 0.87 29.79 11.62
CA LYS A 139 1.65 30.53 12.64
C LYS A 139 2.47 29.63 13.60
N TYR A 140 2.61 28.35 13.29
CA TYR A 140 3.36 27.31 14.04
C TYR A 140 4.86 27.58 14.26
N ARG A 141 5.41 28.68 13.74
CA ARG A 141 6.87 28.84 13.63
C ARG A 141 7.59 29.25 14.92
N GLU A 142 6.91 29.67 15.99
CA GLU A 142 7.61 30.22 17.18
C GLU A 142 7.19 29.65 18.55
N ASN A 143 6.11 28.88 18.64
CA ASN A 143 5.58 28.43 19.93
C ASN A 143 6.12 27.05 20.37
N LYS A 144 6.57 26.90 21.62
CA LYS A 144 6.99 25.60 22.20
C LYS A 144 5.83 24.60 22.35
N ASN A 145 4.59 25.05 22.52
CA ASN A 145 3.43 24.15 22.66
C ASN A 145 3.13 23.36 21.37
N VAL A 146 3.45 23.97 20.23
CA VAL A 146 3.37 23.36 18.90
C VAL A 146 4.35 22.19 18.75
N LEU A 147 5.52 22.26 19.38
CA LEU A 147 6.50 21.18 19.36
C LEU A 147 5.95 19.93 20.04
N ASN A 148 5.38 20.07 21.23
CA ASN A 148 4.77 18.97 21.96
C ASN A 148 3.60 18.37 21.18
N TYR A 149 2.83 19.21 20.47
CA TYR A 149 1.78 18.74 19.57
C TYR A 149 2.32 17.88 18.43
N VAL A 150 3.34 18.33 17.68
CA VAL A 150 3.92 17.55 16.58
C VAL A 150 4.57 16.26 17.09
N LEU A 151 5.36 16.33 18.17
CA LEU A 151 5.99 15.15 18.75
C LEU A 151 4.96 14.10 19.17
N PHE A 152 3.91 14.50 19.89
CA PHE A 152 2.97 13.54 20.46
C PHE A 152 1.85 13.12 19.49
N GLN A 153 1.36 14.02 18.65
CA GLN A 153 0.22 13.75 17.77
C GLN A 153 0.62 13.32 16.36
N VAL A 154 1.88 13.50 15.96
CA VAL A 154 2.39 13.10 14.64
C VAL A 154 3.46 12.02 14.78
N PHE A 155 4.50 12.26 15.59
CA PHE A 155 5.64 11.33 15.65
C PHE A 155 5.31 10.06 16.45
N ALA A 156 4.71 10.19 17.64
CA ALA A 156 4.43 9.03 18.48
C ALA A 156 3.53 7.98 17.79
N PRO A 157 2.38 8.34 17.16
CA PRO A 157 1.57 7.36 16.41
C PRO A 157 2.33 6.73 15.24
N THR A 158 3.15 7.51 14.53
CA THR A 158 3.97 7.00 13.43
C THR A 158 5.00 5.97 13.91
N LEU A 159 5.72 6.28 14.99
CA LEU A 159 6.70 5.37 15.57
C LEU A 159 6.03 4.13 16.16
N ILE A 160 4.98 4.28 16.96
CA ILE A 160 4.27 3.15 17.60
C ILE A 160 3.74 2.18 16.54
N VAL A 161 3.01 2.68 15.54
CA VAL A 161 2.47 1.82 14.47
C VAL A 161 3.60 1.15 13.69
N SER A 162 4.66 1.88 13.34
CA SER A 162 5.79 1.31 12.59
C SER A 162 6.53 0.24 13.40
N LEU A 163 6.77 0.47 14.69
CA LEU A 163 7.48 -0.48 15.58
C LEU A 163 6.66 -1.76 15.82
N LEU A 164 5.35 -1.64 16.04
CA LEU A 164 4.48 -2.81 16.19
C LEU A 164 4.45 -3.66 14.92
N ILE A 165 4.48 -3.03 13.74
CA ILE A 165 4.54 -3.75 12.47
C ILE A 165 5.93 -4.34 12.23
N LEU A 166 7.00 -3.64 12.63
CA LEU A 166 8.39 -4.01 12.39
C LEU A 166 8.69 -5.44 12.87
N GLN A 167 8.19 -5.82 14.05
CA GLN A 167 8.38 -7.16 14.61
C GLN A 167 7.89 -8.28 13.66
N SER A 168 6.78 -8.04 12.95
CA SER A 168 6.19 -9.02 12.01
C SER A 168 6.69 -8.85 10.57
N ASN A 169 7.00 -7.61 10.16
CA ASN A 169 7.40 -7.24 8.81
C ASN A 169 8.14 -5.89 8.74
N LEU A 170 9.47 -5.94 8.65
CA LEU A 170 10.32 -4.76 8.47
C LEU A 170 9.97 -3.93 7.22
N SER A 171 9.74 -4.58 6.08
CA SER A 171 9.48 -3.87 4.83
C SER A 171 8.16 -3.10 4.86
N THR A 172 7.09 -3.69 5.41
CA THR A 172 5.82 -2.97 5.60
C THR A 172 5.99 -1.80 6.57
N ALA A 173 6.71 -1.99 7.68
CA ALA A 173 6.98 -0.91 8.63
C ALA A 173 7.76 0.25 7.96
N ALA A 174 8.78 -0.06 7.17
CA ALA A 174 9.56 0.94 6.44
C ALA A 174 8.71 1.69 5.41
N LEU A 175 7.89 1.00 4.62
CA LEU A 175 6.98 1.63 3.65
C LEU A 175 5.99 2.59 4.34
N ILE A 176 5.42 2.18 5.47
CA ILE A 176 4.50 3.02 6.26
C ILE A 176 5.23 4.23 6.82
N PHE A 177 6.42 4.03 7.40
CA PHE A 177 7.23 5.10 7.97
C PHE A 177 7.62 6.13 6.90
N VAL A 178 8.08 5.68 5.73
CA VAL A 178 8.43 6.58 4.60
C VAL A 178 7.19 7.31 4.08
N SER A 179 6.04 6.65 3.99
CA SER A 179 4.77 7.28 3.60
C SER A 179 4.34 8.36 4.60
N ALA A 180 4.45 8.08 5.90
CA ALA A 180 4.17 9.04 6.95
C ALA A 180 5.17 10.21 6.94
N PHE A 181 6.46 9.93 6.74
CA PHE A 181 7.51 10.96 6.64
C PHE A 181 7.27 11.89 5.45
N PHE A 182 6.91 11.32 4.29
CA PHE A 182 6.51 12.10 3.11
C PHE A 182 5.31 13.00 3.40
N MET A 183 4.29 12.50 4.10
CA MET A 183 3.16 13.32 4.53
C MET A 183 3.57 14.48 5.45
N MET A 184 4.54 14.28 6.35
CA MET A 184 5.04 15.34 7.23
C MET A 184 5.77 16.43 6.43
N ILE A 185 6.49 16.07 5.37
CA ILE A 185 7.07 17.04 4.42
C ILE A 185 5.96 17.86 3.76
N LEU A 186 4.91 17.20 3.24
CA LEU A 186 3.76 17.89 2.64
C LEU A 186 3.00 18.78 3.64
N GLY A 187 2.91 18.34 4.89
CA GLY A 187 2.35 19.10 6.01
C GLY A 187 3.26 20.25 6.49
N SER A 188 4.35 20.54 5.78
CA SER A 188 5.30 21.62 6.09
C SER A 188 5.88 21.55 7.51
N VAL A 189 6.09 20.33 8.03
CA VAL A 189 6.80 20.14 9.30
C VAL A 189 8.25 20.61 9.14
N LYS A 190 8.75 21.41 10.10
CA LYS A 190 10.11 21.96 10.02
C LYS A 190 11.15 20.84 9.86
N VAL A 191 12.09 21.05 8.94
CA VAL A 191 13.17 20.09 8.62
C VAL A 191 13.91 19.59 9.87
N LYS A 192 14.19 20.47 10.84
CA LYS A 192 14.83 20.07 12.10
C LYS A 192 14.08 18.95 12.83
N TYR A 193 12.74 18.96 12.81
CA TYR A 193 11.94 17.92 13.47
C TYR A 193 11.92 16.63 12.64
N LEU A 194 11.87 16.75 11.32
CA LEU A 194 12.02 15.61 10.42
C LEU A 194 13.36 14.91 10.64
N LEU A 195 14.45 15.67 10.77
CA LEU A 195 15.77 15.14 11.09
C LEU A 195 15.80 14.46 12.46
N THR A 196 15.13 15.00 13.48
CA THR A 196 15.03 14.32 14.79
C THR A 196 14.26 13.00 14.72
N LEU A 197 13.19 12.92 13.91
CA LEU A 197 12.44 11.68 13.72
C LEU A 197 13.24 10.64 12.93
N ALA A 198 13.92 11.06 11.87
CA ALA A 198 14.80 10.19 11.10
C ALA A 198 15.95 9.67 11.98
N GLY A 199 16.58 10.56 12.74
CA GLY A 199 17.64 10.22 13.69
C GLY A 199 17.17 9.25 14.78
N SER A 200 16.01 9.49 15.39
CA SER A 200 15.45 8.57 16.39
C SER A 200 15.12 7.20 15.80
N GLY A 201 14.59 7.15 14.58
CA GLY A 201 14.37 5.90 13.84
C GLY A 201 15.65 5.11 13.62
N ILE A 202 16.74 5.77 13.21
CA ILE A 202 18.06 5.16 13.02
C ILE A 202 18.62 4.64 14.36
N ILE A 203 18.53 5.44 15.43
CA ILE A 203 18.99 5.05 16.76
C ILE A 203 18.22 3.82 17.26
N ILE A 204 16.90 3.80 17.11
CA ILE A 204 16.07 2.66 17.50
C ILE A 204 16.43 1.42 16.68
N ALA A 205 16.63 1.55 15.36
CA ALA A 205 17.04 0.45 14.50
C ALA A 205 18.42 -0.12 14.90
N ALA A 206 19.40 0.76 15.19
CA ALA A 206 20.72 0.36 15.67
C ALA A 206 20.66 -0.31 17.05
N PHE A 207 19.84 0.22 17.96
CA PHE A 207 19.64 -0.39 19.28
C PHE A 207 18.99 -1.78 19.17
N LEU A 208 17.96 -1.92 18.33
CA LEU A 208 17.34 -3.22 18.04
C LEU A 208 18.36 -4.20 17.43
N PHE A 209 19.23 -3.73 16.53
CA PHE A 209 20.30 -4.55 15.96
C PHE A 209 21.24 -5.10 17.04
N LEU A 210 21.67 -4.24 17.98
CA LEU A 210 22.53 -4.65 19.09
C LEU A 210 21.82 -5.61 20.05
N LEU A 211 20.55 -5.35 20.37
CA LEU A 211 19.76 -6.22 21.24
C LEU A 211 19.60 -7.62 20.67
N VAL A 212 19.34 -7.74 19.36
CA VAL A 212 19.15 -9.05 18.75
C VAL A 212 20.45 -9.84 18.68
N LYS A 213 21.58 -9.17 18.46
CA LYS A 213 22.90 -9.80 18.56
C LYS A 213 23.14 -10.42 19.95
N TYR A 214 22.59 -9.82 21.00
CA TYR A 214 22.68 -10.33 22.37
C TYR A 214 21.64 -11.42 22.68
N ASN A 215 20.42 -11.28 22.15
CA ASN A 215 19.35 -12.25 22.33
C ASN A 215 18.48 -12.35 21.06
N SER A 216 18.71 -13.42 20.30
CA SER A 216 18.03 -13.68 19.03
C SER A 216 16.50 -13.84 19.15
N ASN A 217 16.00 -14.16 20.36
CA ASN A 217 14.56 -14.34 20.59
C ASN A 217 13.76 -13.02 20.67
N ILE A 218 14.42 -11.87 20.76
CA ILE A 218 13.74 -10.55 20.85
C ILE A 218 13.03 -10.21 19.53
N LEU A 219 13.65 -10.55 18.39
CA LEU A 219 13.09 -10.34 17.06
C LEU A 219 13.26 -11.62 16.22
N PRO A 220 12.28 -12.54 16.21
CA PRO A 220 12.37 -13.88 15.59
C PRO A 220 12.66 -13.91 14.07
N ARG A 221 12.77 -12.75 13.42
CA ARG A 221 12.97 -12.58 11.97
C ARG A 221 14.15 -11.71 11.61
N PHE A 222 14.88 -11.23 12.60
CA PHE A 222 16.00 -10.34 12.39
C PHE A 222 17.08 -10.97 11.50
N ASP A 223 17.39 -12.25 11.69
CA ASP A 223 18.35 -12.98 10.85
C ASP A 223 17.90 -13.01 9.38
N THR A 224 16.59 -13.14 9.13
CA THR A 224 16.03 -13.04 7.77
C THR A 224 16.18 -11.64 7.18
N TRP A 225 16.15 -10.59 8.00
CA TRP A 225 16.32 -9.22 7.51
C TRP A 225 17.79 -8.93 7.19
N VAL A 226 18.69 -9.36 8.06
CA VAL A 226 20.14 -9.21 7.86
C VAL A 226 20.58 -10.00 6.63
N SER A 227 20.17 -11.27 6.51
CA SER A 227 20.53 -12.08 5.35
C SER A 227 20.05 -11.48 4.03
N ARG A 228 18.84 -10.90 3.97
CA ARG A 228 18.34 -10.21 2.76
C ARG A 228 19.18 -9.00 2.36
N ILE A 229 19.80 -8.31 3.31
CA ILE A 229 20.65 -7.14 3.04
C ILE A 229 22.06 -7.60 2.65
N GLU A 230 22.60 -8.60 3.36
CA GLU A 230 23.91 -9.18 3.09
C GLU A 230 23.93 -9.86 1.72
N ASN A 231 22.98 -10.75 1.43
CA ASN A 231 22.82 -11.42 0.14
C ASN A 231 22.60 -10.44 -1.02
N PHE A 232 21.94 -9.30 -0.78
CA PHE A 232 21.79 -8.29 -1.84
C PHE A 232 23.15 -7.62 -2.18
N ARG A 233 24.09 -7.60 -1.23
CA ARG A 233 25.41 -6.98 -1.40
C ARG A 233 26.46 -7.98 -1.89
N THR A 234 26.32 -9.26 -1.55
CA THR A 234 27.19 -10.35 -1.99
C THR A 234 26.48 -11.12 -3.10
N ASP A 235 27.02 -11.21 -4.32
CA ASP A 235 26.47 -12.02 -5.42
C ASP A 235 26.57 -13.53 -5.13
N ASP A 236 26.02 -13.99 -4.01
CA ASP A 236 25.94 -15.39 -3.61
C ASP A 236 24.85 -16.09 -4.44
N PRO A 237 25.21 -17.02 -5.34
CA PRO A 237 24.27 -17.70 -6.21
C PRO A 237 23.28 -18.61 -5.45
N ASP A 238 23.63 -19.09 -4.26
CA ASP A 238 22.83 -20.08 -3.53
C ASP A 238 21.85 -19.41 -2.55
N ALA A 239 22.18 -18.21 -2.06
CA ALA A 239 21.40 -17.53 -1.04
C ALA A 239 20.13 -16.83 -1.58
N ASP A 240 20.09 -16.55 -2.89
CA ASP A 240 19.11 -15.67 -3.54
C ASP A 240 18.37 -16.33 -4.71
N TYR A 241 18.06 -17.63 -4.60
CA TYR A 241 17.36 -18.41 -5.62
C TYR A 241 16.13 -17.70 -6.22
N GLN A 242 15.27 -17.08 -5.39
CA GLN A 242 14.11 -16.31 -5.87
C GLN A 242 14.49 -15.13 -6.77
N VAL A 243 15.54 -14.39 -6.40
CA VAL A 243 16.05 -13.24 -7.16
C VAL A 243 16.64 -13.70 -8.48
N ILE A 244 17.41 -14.79 -8.47
CA ILE A 244 18.00 -15.37 -9.69
C ILE A 244 16.91 -15.81 -10.66
N GLN A 245 15.88 -16.51 -10.18
CA GLN A 245 14.77 -16.91 -11.06
C GLN A 245 14.00 -15.71 -11.61
N ALA A 246 13.85 -14.63 -10.83
CA ALA A 246 13.24 -13.38 -11.31
C ALA A 246 14.11 -12.71 -12.39
N LYS A 247 15.43 -12.64 -12.18
CA LYS A 247 16.40 -12.15 -13.18
C LYS A 247 16.33 -12.97 -14.47
N ILE A 248 16.30 -14.30 -14.36
CA ILE A 248 16.16 -15.19 -15.52
C ILE A 248 14.83 -14.93 -16.23
N ALA A 249 13.71 -14.79 -15.51
CA ALA A 249 12.40 -14.52 -16.08
C ALA A 249 12.40 -13.23 -16.94
N ILE A 250 13.03 -12.18 -16.42
CA ILE A 250 13.17 -10.89 -17.10
C ILE A 250 14.13 -10.99 -18.29
N ALA A 251 15.30 -11.63 -18.12
CA ALA A 251 16.30 -11.77 -19.17
C ALA A 251 15.85 -12.70 -20.32
N SER A 252 14.94 -13.64 -20.03
CA SER A 252 14.45 -14.62 -21.00
C SER A 252 13.63 -13.99 -22.14
N ASN A 253 13.21 -12.73 -22.05
CA ASN A 253 12.27 -12.19 -23.03
C ASN A 253 12.36 -10.67 -23.23
N PRO A 254 12.92 -10.19 -24.36
CA PRO A 254 13.32 -8.81 -24.46
C PRO A 254 12.15 -7.82 -24.63
N ILE A 255 11.08 -8.15 -25.38
CA ILE A 255 10.05 -7.13 -25.76
C ILE A 255 8.59 -7.63 -25.75
N VAL A 256 8.26 -8.77 -26.40
CA VAL A 256 6.85 -9.16 -26.69
C VAL A 256 6.29 -10.22 -25.72
N GLY A 257 7.13 -10.83 -24.88
CA GLY A 257 6.69 -11.83 -23.91
C GLY A 257 6.44 -13.22 -24.52
N LYS A 258 6.28 -14.24 -23.66
CA LYS A 258 6.10 -15.66 -24.03
C LYS A 258 4.64 -16.01 -24.33
N LEU A 259 3.71 -15.06 -24.16
CA LEU A 259 2.25 -15.22 -24.10
C LEU A 259 1.75 -15.76 -22.75
N PRO A 260 0.48 -15.49 -22.39
CA PRO A 260 -0.10 -15.93 -21.11
C PRO A 260 -0.01 -17.44 -20.91
N GLY A 261 0.28 -17.88 -19.70
CA GLY A 261 0.31 -19.30 -19.36
C GLY A 261 1.58 -20.04 -19.78
N LYS A 262 2.53 -19.37 -20.44
CA LYS A 262 3.77 -19.96 -20.97
C LYS A 262 5.04 -19.55 -20.21
N SER A 263 4.90 -18.92 -19.03
CA SER A 263 6.04 -18.69 -18.13
C SER A 263 6.66 -20.02 -17.72
N SER A 264 7.97 -20.15 -17.93
CA SER A 264 8.76 -21.26 -17.41
C SER A 264 9.17 -20.99 -15.96
N GLN A 265 9.45 -19.72 -15.61
CA GLN A 265 9.97 -19.37 -14.29
C GLN A 265 8.92 -19.36 -13.18
N ARG A 266 7.62 -19.30 -13.49
CA ARG A 266 6.54 -19.48 -12.49
C ARG A 266 6.65 -20.81 -11.73
N ALA A 267 7.28 -21.83 -12.33
CA ALA A 267 7.50 -23.14 -11.70
C ALA A 267 8.58 -23.12 -10.62
N PHE A 268 9.51 -22.18 -10.75
CA PHE A 268 10.75 -22.10 -10.00
C PHE A 268 10.77 -20.90 -9.05
N LEU A 269 9.81 -19.98 -9.12
CA LEU A 269 9.66 -18.85 -8.21
C LEU A 269 8.70 -19.19 -7.05
N PRO A 270 9.21 -19.49 -5.84
CA PRO A 270 8.34 -19.57 -4.66
C PRO A 270 7.63 -18.24 -4.44
N SER A 271 6.30 -18.27 -4.25
CA SER A 271 5.46 -17.08 -4.04
C SER A 271 5.44 -16.09 -5.22
N ALA A 272 5.64 -16.56 -6.46
CA ALA A 272 5.57 -15.75 -7.68
C ALA A 272 4.29 -14.90 -7.78
N GLN A 273 3.15 -15.47 -7.37
CA GLN A 273 1.84 -14.85 -7.41
C GLN A 273 1.66 -13.66 -6.44
N SER A 274 2.51 -13.54 -5.41
CA SER A 274 2.45 -12.45 -4.45
C SER A 274 3.60 -11.46 -4.63
N ASP A 275 4.85 -11.92 -4.56
CA ASP A 275 6.01 -11.06 -4.30
C ASP A 275 6.80 -10.74 -5.58
N PHE A 276 6.78 -11.65 -6.56
CA PHE A 276 7.52 -11.54 -7.83
C PHE A 276 6.60 -11.51 -9.05
N ILE A 277 5.34 -11.11 -8.87
CA ILE A 277 4.34 -11.15 -9.96
C ILE A 277 4.77 -10.28 -11.14
N TYR A 278 5.50 -9.19 -10.89
CA TYR A 278 6.03 -8.31 -11.92
C TYR A 278 7.04 -9.00 -12.84
N ALA A 279 7.88 -9.89 -12.30
CA ALA A 279 8.81 -10.68 -13.12
C ALA A 279 8.06 -11.64 -14.06
N ILE A 280 6.96 -12.24 -13.58
CA ILE A 280 6.06 -13.07 -14.40
C ILE A 280 5.36 -12.23 -15.49
N VAL A 281 4.93 -11.01 -15.16
CA VAL A 281 4.36 -10.10 -16.16
C VAL A 281 5.35 -9.85 -17.28
N ILE A 282 6.60 -9.51 -16.95
CA ILE A 282 7.63 -9.27 -17.96
C ILE A 282 7.89 -10.53 -18.80
N GLU A 283 7.99 -11.70 -18.17
CA GLU A 283 8.24 -12.94 -18.89
C GLU A 283 7.11 -13.28 -19.88
N GLU A 284 5.86 -13.14 -19.47
CA GLU A 284 4.68 -13.56 -20.26
C GLU A 284 4.21 -12.51 -21.24
N TYR A 285 4.19 -11.23 -20.85
CA TYR A 285 3.61 -10.13 -21.62
C TYR A 285 4.66 -9.15 -22.15
N GLY A 286 5.92 -9.31 -21.75
CA GLY A 286 7.04 -8.53 -22.26
C GLY A 286 7.26 -7.20 -21.53
N THR A 287 8.42 -6.61 -21.79
CA THR A 287 8.88 -5.35 -21.20
C THR A 287 7.94 -4.19 -21.50
N PHE A 288 7.26 -4.18 -22.66
CA PHE A 288 6.30 -3.13 -23.00
C PHE A 288 5.13 -3.07 -22.00
N VAL A 289 4.58 -4.22 -21.63
CA VAL A 289 3.50 -4.29 -20.64
C VAL A 289 4.01 -3.96 -19.24
N GLY A 290 5.24 -4.38 -18.89
CA GLY A 290 5.89 -3.95 -17.65
C GLY A 290 6.00 -2.42 -17.54
N PHE A 291 6.48 -1.76 -18.60
CA PHE A 291 6.58 -0.31 -18.66
C PHE A 291 5.21 0.38 -18.63
N PHE A 292 4.22 -0.17 -19.33
CA PHE A 292 2.85 0.32 -19.27
C PHE A 292 2.29 0.30 -17.84
N ILE A 293 2.55 -0.76 -17.06
CA ILE A 293 2.14 -0.83 -15.65
C ILE A 293 2.81 0.28 -14.81
N ILE A 294 4.10 0.56 -15.02
CA ILE A 294 4.78 1.68 -14.36
C ILE A 294 4.06 3.00 -14.68
N ILE A 295 3.72 3.24 -15.96
CA ILE A 295 2.98 4.43 -16.37
C ILE A 295 1.62 4.52 -15.65
N LEU A 296 0.91 3.41 -15.47
CA LEU A 296 -0.37 3.38 -14.74
C LEU A 296 -0.20 3.86 -13.29
N TYR A 297 0.80 3.35 -12.55
CA TYR A 297 1.05 3.78 -11.17
C TYR A 297 1.54 5.24 -11.08
N VAL A 298 2.42 5.66 -11.99
CA VAL A 298 2.86 7.06 -12.05
C VAL A 298 1.68 7.99 -12.37
N SER A 299 0.80 7.57 -13.29
CA SER A 299 -0.43 8.29 -13.62
C SER A 299 -1.38 8.39 -12.42
N LEU A 300 -1.52 7.35 -11.60
CA LEU A 300 -2.28 7.40 -10.36
C LEU A 300 -1.74 8.49 -9.42
N PHE A 301 -0.42 8.57 -9.25
CA PHE A 301 0.20 9.61 -8.42
C PHE A 301 -0.08 11.02 -8.95
N PHE A 302 0.09 11.24 -10.26
CA PHE A 302 -0.24 12.52 -10.90
C PHE A 302 -1.72 12.89 -10.70
N ARG A 303 -2.64 11.94 -10.82
CA ARG A 303 -4.07 12.18 -10.57
C ARG A 303 -4.34 12.57 -9.13
N ALA A 304 -3.66 11.98 -8.15
CA ALA A 304 -3.78 12.42 -6.75
C ALA A 304 -3.31 13.87 -6.53
N LEU A 305 -2.24 14.31 -7.20
CA LEU A 305 -1.80 15.71 -7.16
C LEU A 305 -2.84 16.64 -7.77
N VAL A 306 -3.46 16.26 -8.90
CA VAL A 306 -4.56 17.01 -9.51
C VAL A 306 -5.75 17.10 -8.56
N ILE A 307 -6.15 15.99 -7.92
CA ILE A 307 -7.24 15.98 -6.92
C ILE A 307 -6.91 16.89 -5.74
N ALA A 308 -5.68 16.84 -5.23
CA ALA A 308 -5.26 17.66 -4.11
C ALA A 308 -5.23 19.15 -4.42
N LYS A 309 -4.86 19.55 -5.65
CA LYS A 309 -4.93 20.95 -6.11
C LYS A 309 -6.35 21.49 -6.16
N HIS A 310 -7.33 20.63 -6.47
CA HIS A 310 -8.75 21.01 -6.55
C HIS A 310 -9.52 20.74 -5.25
N SER A 311 -8.87 20.20 -4.23
CA SER A 311 -9.49 19.93 -2.94
C SER A 311 -9.72 21.23 -2.17
N GLN A 312 -10.88 21.33 -1.53
CA GLN A 312 -11.30 22.52 -0.78
C GLN A 312 -10.69 22.60 0.62
N THR A 313 -10.10 21.51 1.10
CA THR A 313 -9.51 21.45 2.44
C THR A 313 -8.12 20.84 2.39
N ILE A 314 -7.25 21.33 3.27
CA ILE A 314 -5.90 20.78 3.48
C ILE A 314 -5.98 19.29 3.84
N PHE A 315 -6.98 18.90 4.64
CA PHE A 315 -7.22 17.49 4.97
C PHE A 315 -7.45 16.64 3.72
N GLY A 316 -8.36 17.06 2.83
CA GLY A 316 -8.65 16.33 1.59
C GLY A 316 -7.42 16.21 0.69
N SER A 317 -6.63 17.28 0.58
CA SER A 317 -5.39 17.29 -0.21
C SER A 317 -4.34 16.33 0.34
N LEU A 318 -4.09 16.39 1.66
CA LEU A 318 -3.13 15.51 2.33
C LEU A 318 -3.59 14.05 2.33
N LEU A 319 -4.88 13.79 2.50
CA LEU A 319 -5.46 12.45 2.43
C LEU A 319 -5.25 11.84 1.05
N ALA A 320 -5.59 12.59 -0.02
CA ALA A 320 -5.49 12.11 -1.38
C ALA A 320 -4.04 11.77 -1.76
N VAL A 321 -3.11 12.69 -1.50
CA VAL A 321 -1.69 12.50 -1.86
C VAL A 321 -1.01 11.48 -0.95
N GLY A 322 -1.28 11.49 0.36
CA GLY A 322 -0.65 10.57 1.31
C GLY A 322 -1.02 9.10 1.04
N LEU A 323 -2.31 8.81 0.85
CA LEU A 323 -2.75 7.46 0.50
C LEU A 323 -2.25 7.02 -0.87
N MET A 324 -2.30 7.90 -1.87
CA MET A 324 -1.82 7.56 -3.22
C MET A 324 -0.31 7.33 -3.25
N PHE A 325 0.46 8.17 -2.55
CA PHE A 325 1.90 7.98 -2.40
C PHE A 325 2.20 6.60 -1.83
N SER A 326 1.50 6.19 -0.77
CA SER A 326 1.73 4.89 -0.14
C SER A 326 1.49 3.72 -1.10
N ILE A 327 0.43 3.79 -1.92
CA ILE A 327 0.12 2.76 -2.94
C ILE A 327 1.21 2.72 -4.01
N VAL A 328 1.55 3.87 -4.59
CA VAL A 328 2.51 3.96 -5.70
C VAL A 328 3.92 3.63 -5.22
N PHE A 329 4.31 4.08 -4.04
CA PHE A 329 5.61 3.78 -3.46
C PHE A 329 5.76 2.28 -3.17
N GLN A 330 4.74 1.62 -2.63
CA GLN A 330 4.73 0.16 -2.47
C GLN A 330 4.86 -0.56 -3.82
N ALA A 331 4.19 -0.07 -4.86
CA ALA A 331 4.29 -0.64 -6.20
C ALA A 331 5.70 -0.51 -6.80
N LEU A 332 6.31 0.69 -6.69
CA LEU A 332 7.68 0.94 -7.15
C LEU A 332 8.71 0.09 -6.38
N VAL A 333 8.54 -0.07 -5.06
CA VAL A 333 9.41 -0.93 -4.26
C VAL A 333 9.27 -2.40 -4.68
N ASN A 334 8.05 -2.90 -4.88
CA ASN A 334 7.85 -4.27 -5.38
C ASN A 334 8.50 -4.48 -6.76
N MET A 335 8.27 -3.57 -7.71
CA MET A 335 8.88 -3.65 -9.03
C MET A 335 10.41 -3.56 -8.96
N GLY A 336 10.94 -2.69 -8.09
CA GLY A 336 12.38 -2.57 -7.82
C GLY A 336 13.00 -3.86 -7.28
N VAL A 337 12.29 -4.58 -6.41
CA VAL A 337 12.71 -5.92 -5.95
C VAL A 337 12.72 -6.92 -7.10
N ALA A 338 11.68 -6.93 -7.93
CA ALA A 338 11.57 -7.88 -9.04
C ALA A 338 12.71 -7.72 -10.07
N VAL A 339 13.21 -6.50 -10.28
CA VAL A 339 14.36 -6.22 -11.16
C VAL A 339 15.70 -6.18 -10.41
N ASN A 340 15.74 -6.60 -9.14
CA ASN A 340 16.94 -6.61 -8.28
C ASN A 340 17.63 -5.23 -8.09
N LEU A 341 16.85 -4.14 -8.04
CA LEU A 341 17.33 -2.82 -7.61
C LEU A 341 17.22 -2.63 -6.09
N LEU A 342 16.40 -3.46 -5.42
CA LEU A 342 16.15 -3.42 -3.99
C LEU A 342 16.16 -4.85 -3.40
N PRO A 343 16.53 -5.02 -2.12
CA PRO A 343 16.51 -6.33 -1.46
C PRO A 343 15.08 -6.85 -1.30
N VAL A 344 14.91 -8.17 -1.26
CA VAL A 344 13.58 -8.82 -1.24
C VAL A 344 12.74 -8.35 -0.06
N THR A 345 11.58 -7.74 -0.33
CA THR A 345 10.71 -7.15 0.71
C THR A 345 9.49 -8.01 1.08
N GLY A 346 9.11 -8.94 0.21
CA GLY A 346 7.91 -9.79 0.39
C GLY A 346 6.62 -8.98 0.54
N GLN A 347 6.48 -7.90 -0.24
CA GLN A 347 5.29 -7.06 -0.30
C GLN A 347 4.55 -7.30 -1.61
N PRO A 348 3.20 -7.43 -1.59
CA PRO A 348 2.44 -7.60 -2.82
C PRO A 348 2.44 -6.32 -3.65
N LEU A 349 2.39 -6.47 -4.97
CA LEU A 349 2.15 -5.40 -5.93
C LEU A 349 0.67 -4.95 -5.83
N PRO A 350 0.37 -3.71 -5.42
CA PRO A 350 -1.00 -3.27 -5.13
C PRO A 350 -1.92 -3.39 -6.35
N LEU A 351 -3.09 -4.01 -6.19
CA LEU A 351 -4.07 -4.30 -7.27
C LEU A 351 -3.62 -5.32 -8.34
N LEU A 352 -2.40 -5.85 -8.31
CA LEU A 352 -1.94 -6.85 -9.29
C LEU A 352 -1.73 -8.23 -8.68
N SER A 353 -1.06 -8.30 -7.53
CA SER A 353 -0.74 -9.56 -6.83
C SER A 353 -1.95 -10.23 -6.19
N SER A 354 -1.84 -11.53 -5.89
CA SER A 354 -2.84 -12.34 -5.18
C SER A 354 -2.94 -12.03 -3.66
N GLY A 355 -2.88 -10.74 -3.30
CA GLY A 355 -2.71 -10.25 -1.92
C GLY A 355 -3.95 -10.30 -1.03
N GLY A 356 -5.02 -11.01 -1.42
CA GLY A 356 -6.23 -11.18 -0.60
C GLY A 356 -6.79 -9.86 -0.07
N THR A 357 -6.66 -9.65 1.25
CA THR A 357 -7.12 -8.43 1.92
C THR A 357 -6.33 -7.18 1.53
N SER A 358 -5.06 -7.29 1.12
CA SER A 358 -4.26 -6.15 0.67
C SER A 358 -4.88 -5.46 -0.56
N PHE A 359 -5.48 -6.24 -1.45
CA PHE A 359 -6.25 -5.73 -2.59
C PHE A 359 -7.47 -4.93 -2.13
N VAL A 360 -8.21 -5.45 -1.15
CA VAL A 360 -9.41 -4.80 -0.59
C VAL A 360 -9.05 -3.50 0.13
N PHE A 361 -7.97 -3.48 0.91
CA PHE A 361 -7.50 -2.25 1.56
C PHE A 361 -6.98 -1.22 0.56
N THR A 362 -6.27 -1.64 -0.48
CA THR A 362 -5.88 -0.73 -1.57
C THR A 362 -7.11 -0.14 -2.26
N SER A 363 -8.14 -0.95 -2.48
CA SER A 363 -9.43 -0.50 -3.03
C SER A 363 -10.15 0.49 -2.10
N MET A 364 -10.11 0.25 -0.78
CA MET A 364 -10.63 1.17 0.23
C MET A 364 -9.91 2.53 0.17
N ALA A 365 -8.58 2.52 0.13
CA ALA A 365 -7.78 3.75 0.04
C ALA A 365 -8.09 4.54 -1.24
N LEU A 366 -8.20 3.88 -2.40
CA LEU A 366 -8.61 4.52 -3.65
C LEU A 366 -10.03 5.08 -3.58
N GLY A 367 -10.96 4.38 -2.93
CA GLY A 367 -12.31 4.88 -2.70
C GLY A 367 -12.33 6.15 -1.84
N MET A 368 -11.50 6.21 -0.79
CA MET A 368 -11.32 7.41 0.04
C MET A 368 -10.75 8.58 -0.77
N ILE A 369 -9.77 8.34 -1.65
CA ILE A 369 -9.21 9.34 -2.57
C ILE A 369 -10.31 9.85 -3.53
N GLN A 370 -11.10 8.94 -4.11
CA GLN A 370 -12.19 9.29 -5.02
C GLN A 370 -13.29 10.10 -4.33
N SER A 371 -13.54 9.87 -3.04
CA SER A 371 -14.48 10.67 -2.24
C SER A 371 -14.05 12.14 -2.15
N VAL A 372 -12.75 12.43 -2.05
CA VAL A 372 -12.23 13.81 -2.05
C VAL A 372 -12.60 14.51 -3.35
N LYS A 373 -12.37 13.86 -4.49
CA LYS A 373 -12.72 14.42 -5.81
C LYS A 373 -14.23 14.60 -6.00
N ALA A 374 -15.04 13.60 -5.63
CA ALA A 374 -16.49 13.69 -5.75
C ALA A 374 -17.09 14.89 -5.02
N ASN A 375 -16.57 15.19 -3.83
CA ASN A 375 -17.02 16.34 -3.04
C ASN A 375 -16.56 17.67 -3.63
N ALA A 376 -15.37 17.72 -4.22
CA ALA A 376 -14.91 18.91 -4.93
C ALA A 376 -15.83 19.24 -6.13
N ASP A 377 -16.24 18.22 -6.89
CA ASP A 377 -17.09 18.39 -8.07
C ASP A 377 -18.54 18.78 -7.74
N MET A 378 -19.11 18.27 -6.64
CA MET A 378 -20.51 18.57 -6.28
C MET A 378 -20.77 20.05 -6.01
N LYS A 379 -19.81 20.78 -5.44
CA LYS A 379 -19.95 22.21 -5.16
C LYS A 379 -19.70 23.13 -6.36
N LEU A 380 -19.07 22.64 -7.43
CA LEU A 380 -18.96 23.40 -8.68
C LEU A 380 -20.29 23.42 -9.46
N VAL A 381 -21.23 22.54 -9.11
CA VAL A 381 -22.54 22.39 -9.76
C VAL A 381 -23.65 23.11 -8.97
N GLU A 382 -23.43 23.43 -7.68
CA GLU A 382 -24.37 24.26 -6.92
C GLU A 382 -24.30 25.71 -7.44
N PRO A 383 -25.41 26.29 -7.95
CA PRO A 383 -25.41 27.69 -8.36
C PRO A 383 -25.10 28.57 -7.15
N THR A 384 -24.14 29.48 -7.30
CA THR A 384 -23.89 30.55 -6.33
C THR A 384 -25.23 31.25 -6.04
N PRO A 385 -25.62 31.45 -4.76
CA PRO A 385 -26.81 32.23 -4.47
C PRO A 385 -26.66 33.58 -5.15
N ILE A 386 -27.55 33.89 -6.09
CA ILE A 386 -27.68 35.24 -6.60
C ILE A 386 -28.16 36.03 -5.39
N ASN A 387 -27.26 36.79 -4.76
CA ASN A 387 -27.67 37.84 -3.84
C ASN A 387 -28.56 38.76 -4.67
N THR A 388 -29.87 38.59 -4.57
CA THR A 388 -30.84 39.61 -4.93
C THR A 388 -30.46 40.82 -4.10
N ILE A 389 -29.76 41.75 -4.74
CA ILE A 389 -29.59 43.11 -4.25
C ILE A 389 -31.01 43.59 -4.02
N GLU A 390 -31.35 43.87 -2.77
CA GLU A 390 -32.56 44.59 -2.40
C GLU A 390 -32.59 45.90 -3.19
N GLU A 391 -33.40 45.97 -4.24
CA GLU A 391 -33.85 47.24 -4.78
C GLU A 391 -34.90 47.80 -3.83
N LYS A 392 -34.45 48.80 -3.07
CA LYS A 392 -35.14 49.93 -2.42
C LYS A 392 -36.65 49.85 -2.16
#